data_AF-A0A9W6Z752-F1
#
_entry.id   AF-A0A9W6Z752-F1
#
_cell.length_a   1.000
_cell.length_b   1.000
_cell.length_c   1.000
_cell.angle_alpha   90.00
_cell.angle_beta   90.00
_cell.angle_gamma   90.00
#
_symmetry.space_group_name_H-M   'P 1'
#
loop_
_entity.id
_entity.type
_entity.pdbx_description
1 polymer ?
#
loop_
_entity_poly.entity_id
_entity_poly.type
_entity_poly.pdbx_seq_one_letter_code
_entity_poly.pdbx_strand_id
1 'polypeptide(L)'
;MSNKISLHPEQKKWKAPKGPKNTPHKNKNKIGLGRSIKNVKQAGDQVYFLPDGDMRFTTEKKEADWVKLRSVTQENALDEFLNTAELADTDFQAERGSTVKIIKVNNAAIDQGGNYNPYLLSTEEEIKKFSLQREHQNELTVPRRPKWTKSMTRFELERLESEAFLKWRRELAMLQENHDLLLTPFERNIMVWKQLWRVVERSDLVVQIVDARNPLLFRSRDLENKD
;
A
#
# COMPACT_ATOMS: atom_id res chain seq x y z
N MET A 1 -101.29 -25.11 26.38
CA MET A 1 -100.81 -25.58 25.06
C MET A 1 -100.97 -24.47 24.05
N SER A 2 -99.88 -23.88 23.56
CA SER A 2 -99.77 -23.33 22.19
C SER A 2 -98.32 -22.91 21.94
N ASN A 3 -97.59 -23.77 21.23
CA ASN A 3 -96.26 -23.52 20.69
C ASN A 3 -96.36 -22.48 19.57
N LYS A 4 -95.62 -21.37 19.67
CA LYS A 4 -95.28 -20.55 18.51
C LYS A 4 -93.78 -20.70 18.23
N ILE A 5 -93.47 -21.73 17.43
CA ILE A 5 -92.15 -21.92 16.81
C ILE A 5 -92.10 -20.96 15.61
N SER A 6 -91.11 -20.06 15.59
CA SER A 6 -90.87 -19.12 14.50
C SER A 6 -90.46 -19.87 13.23
N LEU A 7 -91.34 -19.86 12.21
CA LEU A 7 -91.20 -20.57 10.93
C LEU A 7 -90.32 -19.87 9.88
N HIS A 8 -89.43 -18.96 10.27
CA HIS A 8 -88.57 -18.24 9.32
C HIS A 8 -87.08 -18.53 9.59
N PRO A 9 -86.31 -19.06 8.61
CA PRO A 9 -84.87 -19.20 8.76
C PRO A 9 -84.20 -17.82 8.78
N GLU A 10 -83.26 -17.61 9.71
CA GLU A 10 -82.48 -16.36 9.80
C GLU A 10 -81.81 -16.00 8.46
N GLN A 11 -81.90 -14.74 8.07
CA GLN A 11 -81.31 -14.24 6.83
C GLN A 11 -79.77 -14.28 6.92
N LYS A 12 -79.14 -15.19 6.16
CA LYS A 12 -77.68 -15.24 6.02
C LYS A 12 -77.17 -13.95 5.38
N LYS A 13 -76.45 -13.11 6.14
CA LYS A 13 -75.77 -11.92 5.62
C LYS A 13 -74.72 -12.31 4.58
N TRP A 14 -74.86 -11.75 3.38
CA TRP A 14 -73.91 -11.90 2.28
C TRP A 14 -72.52 -11.33 2.65
N LYS A 15 -71.45 -12.02 2.27
CA LYS A 15 -70.07 -11.53 2.37
C LYS A 15 -69.45 -11.50 0.97
N ALA A 16 -68.87 -10.36 0.59
CA ALA A 16 -68.18 -10.21 -0.68
C ALA A 16 -66.96 -11.17 -0.77
N PRO A 17 -66.69 -11.78 -1.93
CA PRO A 17 -65.50 -12.60 -2.12
C PRO A 17 -64.24 -11.73 -2.03
N LYS A 18 -63.26 -12.14 -1.23
CA LYS A 18 -61.96 -11.48 -1.20
C LYS A 18 -61.26 -11.77 -2.53
N GLY A 19 -60.89 -10.72 -3.26
CA GLY A 19 -60.11 -10.82 -4.50
C GLY A 19 -58.79 -11.57 -4.32
N PRO A 20 -58.13 -11.97 -5.42
CA PRO A 20 -56.89 -12.74 -5.35
C PRO A 20 -55.85 -12.01 -4.52
N LYS A 21 -55.30 -12.68 -3.50
CA LYS A 21 -54.24 -12.12 -2.67
C LYS A 21 -53.03 -11.85 -3.57
N ASN A 22 -52.50 -10.63 -3.51
CA ASN A 22 -51.25 -10.29 -4.19
C ASN A 22 -50.11 -11.10 -3.55
N THR A 23 -49.76 -12.23 -4.15
CA THR A 23 -48.57 -13.00 -3.75
C THR A 23 -47.38 -12.39 -4.46
N PRO A 24 -46.48 -11.66 -3.77
CA PRO A 24 -45.30 -11.11 -4.43
C PRO A 24 -44.48 -12.28 -4.99
N HIS A 25 -44.27 -12.29 -6.31
CA HIS A 25 -43.38 -13.24 -6.95
C HIS A 25 -41.99 -13.10 -6.30
N LYS A 26 -41.59 -14.08 -5.49
CA LYS A 26 -40.22 -14.15 -4.98
C LYS A 26 -39.31 -14.33 -6.17
N ASN A 27 -38.55 -13.29 -6.48
CA ASN A 27 -37.61 -13.27 -7.58
C ASN A 27 -36.58 -14.41 -7.38
N LYS A 28 -36.56 -15.39 -8.29
CA LYS A 28 -35.76 -16.64 -8.19
C LYS A 28 -34.29 -16.43 -8.55
N ASN A 29 -33.75 -15.23 -8.34
CA ASN A 29 -32.32 -14.99 -8.52
C ASN A 29 -31.58 -15.62 -7.33
N LYS A 30 -31.25 -16.92 -7.45
CA LYS A 30 -30.38 -17.66 -6.50
C LYS A 30 -28.96 -17.10 -6.45
N ILE A 31 -28.56 -16.32 -7.44
CA ILE A 31 -27.24 -15.71 -7.52
C ILE A 31 -27.34 -14.37 -6.79
N GLY A 32 -26.97 -14.40 -5.50
CA GLY A 32 -26.98 -13.23 -4.61
C GLY A 32 -25.97 -12.14 -4.96
N LEU A 33 -25.45 -12.09 -6.18
CA LEU A 33 -24.40 -11.17 -6.61
C LEU A 33 -24.74 -9.71 -6.31
N GLY A 34 -25.98 -9.28 -6.57
CA GLY A 34 -26.41 -7.91 -6.25
C GLY A 34 -26.42 -7.61 -4.75
N ARG A 35 -26.80 -8.59 -3.91
CA ARG A 35 -26.74 -8.45 -2.44
C ARG A 35 -25.30 -8.52 -1.93
N SER A 36 -24.47 -9.40 -2.49
CA SER A 36 -23.04 -9.49 -2.16
C SER A 36 -22.30 -8.21 -2.53
N ILE A 37 -22.54 -7.66 -3.72
CA ILE A 37 -21.94 -6.37 -4.14
C ILE A 37 -22.44 -5.24 -3.25
N LYS A 38 -23.73 -5.19 -2.90
CA LYS A 38 -24.26 -4.17 -1.99
C LYS A 38 -23.66 -4.27 -0.60
N ASN A 39 -23.51 -5.48 -0.06
CA ASN A 39 -22.88 -5.72 1.24
C ASN A 39 -21.39 -5.36 1.23
N VAL A 40 -20.67 -5.68 0.14
CA VAL A 40 -19.27 -5.29 -0.05
C VAL A 40 -19.12 -3.77 -0.14
N LYS A 41 -20.02 -3.09 -0.86
CA LYS A 41 -20.02 -1.62 -0.94
C LYS A 41 -20.41 -0.95 0.39
N GLN A 42 -21.43 -1.44 1.10
CA GLN A 42 -21.80 -0.93 2.42
C GLN A 42 -20.74 -1.20 3.49
N ALA A 43 -20.03 -2.33 3.44
CA ALA A 43 -18.84 -2.56 4.26
C ALA A 43 -17.65 -1.69 3.81
N GLY A 44 -17.64 -1.26 2.56
CA GLY A 44 -16.71 -0.30 1.98
C GLY A 44 -16.87 1.09 2.56
N ASP A 45 -18.11 1.59 2.62
CA ASP A 45 -18.46 2.94 3.09
C ASP A 45 -18.64 3.04 4.62
N GLN A 46 -17.98 2.17 5.39
CA GLN A 46 -18.01 2.23 6.85
C GLN A 46 -17.40 3.55 7.34
N VAL A 47 -18.21 4.36 8.02
CA VAL A 47 -17.79 5.60 8.68
C VAL A 47 -16.76 5.23 9.75
N TYR A 48 -15.56 5.79 9.63
CA TYR A 48 -14.53 5.65 10.65
C TYR A 48 -14.51 6.90 11.52
N PHE A 49 -14.46 6.66 12.83
CA PHE A 49 -14.34 7.72 13.83
C PHE A 49 -12.87 7.85 14.20
N LEU A 50 -12.32 9.06 14.13
CA LEU A 50 -10.99 9.33 14.67
C LEU A 50 -11.01 9.24 16.21
N PRO A 51 -9.83 9.07 16.86
CA PRO A 51 -9.73 9.12 18.32
C PRO A 51 -10.30 10.41 18.95
N ASP A 52 -10.37 11.50 18.18
CA ASP A 52 -10.94 12.81 18.58
C ASP A 52 -12.48 12.89 18.47
N GLY A 53 -13.14 11.86 17.96
CA GLY A 53 -14.60 11.80 17.82
C GLY A 53 -15.18 12.38 16.52
N ASP A 54 -14.34 12.99 15.68
CA ASP A 54 -14.78 13.55 14.40
C ASP A 54 -15.11 12.46 13.37
N MET A 55 -16.27 12.62 12.72
CA MET A 55 -16.72 11.75 11.62
C MET A 55 -16.12 12.22 10.29
N ARG A 56 -15.28 11.40 9.67
CA ARG A 56 -14.82 11.63 8.30
C ARG A 56 -15.51 10.65 7.35
N PHE A 57 -16.09 11.18 6.28
CA PHE A 57 -16.61 10.40 5.16
C PHE A 57 -15.53 10.35 4.08
N THR A 58 -14.99 9.18 3.75
CA THR A 58 -14.18 9.00 2.54
C THR A 58 -15.11 8.80 1.36
N THR A 59 -15.08 9.72 0.40
CA THR A 59 -15.63 9.50 -0.95
C THR A 59 -14.69 8.65 -1.82
N GLU A 60 -13.54 8.26 -1.29
CA GLU A 60 -12.51 7.52 -1.99
C GLU A 60 -12.97 6.11 -2.32
N LYS A 61 -12.86 5.78 -3.60
CA LYS A 61 -13.17 4.46 -4.13
C LYS A 61 -12.14 3.49 -3.56
N LYS A 62 -12.56 2.60 -2.65
CA LYS A 62 -11.70 1.49 -2.18
C LYS A 62 -11.19 0.70 -3.39
N GLU A 63 -9.92 0.89 -3.71
CA GLU A 63 -9.23 0.12 -4.72
C GLU A 63 -9.07 -1.33 -4.25
N ALA A 64 -9.03 -2.25 -5.21
CA ALA A 64 -8.86 -3.66 -4.91
C ALA A 64 -7.49 -3.90 -4.26
N ASP A 65 -7.40 -4.86 -3.34
CA ASP A 65 -6.18 -5.08 -2.55
C ASP A 65 -4.95 -5.47 -3.40
N TRP A 66 -5.16 -6.01 -4.61
CA TRP A 66 -4.07 -6.28 -5.56
C TRP A 66 -3.44 -5.00 -6.14
N VAL A 67 -4.20 -3.91 -6.23
CA VAL A 67 -3.70 -2.60 -6.68
C VAL A 67 -2.75 -2.03 -5.64
N LYS A 68 -3.07 -2.22 -4.35
CA LYS A 68 -2.25 -1.76 -3.23
C LYS A 68 -0.90 -2.46 -3.13
N LEU A 69 -0.76 -3.66 -3.70
CA LEU A 69 0.48 -4.44 -3.72
C LEU A 69 1.25 -4.32 -5.03
N ARG A 70 0.94 -3.32 -5.86
CA ARG A 70 1.71 -3.05 -7.06
C ARG A 70 3.13 -2.63 -6.67
N SER A 71 4.12 -3.32 -7.24
CA SER A 71 5.52 -2.96 -7.09
C SER A 71 5.81 -1.64 -7.82
N VAL A 72 6.55 -0.76 -7.16
CA VAL A 72 6.92 0.55 -7.68
C VAL A 72 8.41 0.79 -7.42
N THR A 73 9.23 0.62 -8.45
CA THR A 73 10.68 0.83 -8.36
C THR A 73 11.13 2.18 -8.90
N GLN A 74 10.29 2.82 -9.73
CA GLN A 74 10.52 4.10 -10.36
C GLN A 74 9.21 4.90 -10.36
N GLU A 75 9.29 6.18 -10.05
CA GLU A 75 8.16 7.11 -10.00
C GLU A 75 8.55 8.39 -10.74
N ASN A 76 7.56 9.07 -11.32
CA ASN A 76 7.77 10.44 -11.78
C ASN A 76 7.91 11.36 -10.57
N ALA A 77 8.59 12.49 -10.72
CA ALA A 77 8.79 13.44 -9.62
C ALA A 77 7.48 13.92 -8.97
N LEU A 78 6.40 14.04 -9.75
CA LEU A 78 5.07 14.40 -9.22
C LEU A 78 4.45 13.26 -8.39
N ASP A 79 4.51 12.03 -8.89
CA ASP A 79 3.94 10.86 -8.22
C ASP A 79 4.70 10.59 -6.92
N GLU A 80 6.04 10.68 -6.95
CA GLU A 80 6.88 10.59 -5.76
C GLU A 80 6.52 11.67 -4.73
N PHE A 81 6.30 12.90 -5.19
CA PHE A 81 5.92 14.01 -4.32
C PHE A 81 4.56 13.75 -3.64
N LEU A 82 3.54 13.33 -4.41
CA LEU A 82 2.21 13.03 -3.88
C LEU A 82 2.24 11.86 -2.89
N ASN A 83 2.92 10.77 -3.23
CA ASN A 83 3.06 9.59 -2.36
C ASN A 83 3.79 9.94 -1.05
N THR A 84 4.78 10.83 -1.12
CA THR A 84 5.53 11.27 0.06
C THR A 84 4.67 12.17 0.96
N ALA A 85 3.86 13.05 0.38
CA ALA A 85 2.93 13.90 1.13
C ALA A 85 1.84 13.06 1.83
N GLU A 86 1.29 12.05 1.14
CA GLU A 86 0.32 11.11 1.72
C GLU A 86 0.92 10.33 2.90
N LEU A 87 2.15 9.83 2.74
CA LEU A 87 2.86 9.11 3.80
C LEU A 87 3.15 10.00 5.03
N ALA A 88 3.37 11.30 4.82
CA ALA A 88 3.66 12.26 5.86
C ALA A 88 2.41 12.78 6.59
N ASP A 89 1.20 12.48 6.09
CA ASP A 89 -0.08 13.02 6.60
C ASP A 89 -0.07 14.57 6.65
N THR A 90 0.65 15.21 5.72
CA THR A 90 0.80 16.67 5.64
C THR A 90 0.01 17.25 4.47
N ASP A 91 -0.90 18.18 4.77
CA ASP A 91 -1.56 18.99 3.75
C ASP A 91 -0.57 19.98 3.12
N PHE A 92 -0.51 19.94 1.79
CA PHE A 92 0.30 20.73 0.85
C PHE A 92 0.79 22.11 1.35
N GLN A 93 1.89 22.14 2.08
CA GLN A 93 2.74 23.31 2.28
C GLN A 93 4.06 23.00 1.58
N ALA A 94 4.29 23.63 0.43
CA ALA A 94 5.42 23.36 -0.44
C ALA A 94 6.76 23.60 0.28
N GLU A 95 7.36 22.56 0.86
CA GLU A 95 8.80 22.53 1.11
C GLU A 95 9.49 22.53 -0.25
N ARG A 96 9.87 23.72 -0.68
CA ARG A 96 10.50 24.03 -1.97
C ARG A 96 11.96 23.57 -2.02
N GLY A 97 12.25 22.35 -1.53
CA GLY A 97 13.61 21.83 -1.30
C GLY A 97 13.92 20.46 -1.91
N SER A 98 12.94 19.77 -2.51
CA SER A 98 13.17 18.48 -3.18
C SER A 98 13.96 18.69 -4.49
N THR A 99 15.27 18.63 -4.38
CA THR A 99 16.25 18.79 -5.47
C THR A 99 16.18 17.59 -6.43
N VAL A 100 15.48 17.76 -7.54
CA VAL A 100 15.60 16.87 -8.71
C VAL A 100 17.02 17.04 -9.29
N LYS A 101 17.96 16.18 -8.87
CA LYS A 101 19.26 16.10 -9.53
C LYS A 101 19.08 15.33 -10.84
N ILE A 102 19.04 16.08 -11.94
CA ILE A 102 19.24 15.51 -13.28
C ILE A 102 20.64 14.89 -13.27
N ILE A 103 20.70 13.57 -13.28
CA ILE A 103 21.95 12.83 -13.49
C ILE A 103 22.46 13.30 -14.85
N LYS A 104 23.55 14.08 -14.85
CA LYS A 104 24.29 14.41 -16.06
C LYS A 104 24.97 13.14 -16.53
N VAL A 105 24.22 12.28 -17.20
CA VAL A 105 24.80 11.26 -18.07
C VAL A 105 25.52 12.05 -19.16
N ASN A 106 26.85 12.08 -19.06
CA ASN A 106 27.78 12.35 -20.16
C ASN A 106 28.18 13.84 -20.34
N ASN A 107 29.05 14.35 -19.45
CA ASN A 107 29.92 15.49 -19.74
C ASN A 107 31.39 15.06 -19.92
N ALA A 108 31.63 13.89 -20.51
CA ALA A 108 32.98 13.50 -20.93
C ALA A 108 33.25 14.10 -22.32
N ALA A 109 34.14 15.08 -22.36
CA ALA A 109 34.67 15.63 -23.60
C ALA A 109 35.25 14.49 -24.45
N ILE A 110 34.84 14.43 -25.72
CA ILE A 110 35.40 13.54 -26.73
C ILE A 110 36.84 14.02 -26.96
N ASP A 111 37.82 13.37 -26.33
CA ASP A 111 39.21 13.59 -26.67
C ASP A 111 39.47 12.99 -28.06
N GLN A 112 40.15 13.74 -28.94
CA GLN A 112 40.26 13.47 -30.38
C GLN A 112 41.22 12.29 -30.73
N GLY A 113 41.35 11.33 -29.82
CA GLY A 113 42.35 10.26 -29.85
C GLY A 113 41.78 8.86 -29.68
N GLY A 114 40.62 8.55 -30.26
CA GLY A 114 40.21 7.20 -30.71
C GLY A 114 40.10 6.01 -29.72
N ASN A 115 40.58 6.10 -28.48
CA ASN A 115 40.72 4.94 -27.57
C ASN A 115 39.98 5.07 -26.23
N TYR A 116 39.21 6.14 -26.01
CA TYR A 116 38.43 6.30 -24.79
C TYR A 116 36.94 6.13 -25.06
N ASN A 117 36.33 5.09 -24.47
CA ASN A 117 34.89 4.90 -24.49
C ASN A 117 34.26 5.75 -23.38
N PRO A 118 33.54 6.84 -23.69
CA PRO A 118 32.97 7.74 -22.67
C PRO A 118 31.88 7.09 -21.80
N TYR A 119 31.46 5.86 -22.13
CA TYR A 119 30.47 5.07 -21.38
C TYR A 119 31.08 4.07 -20.41
N LEU A 120 32.41 3.90 -20.42
CA LEU A 120 33.13 3.00 -19.53
C LEU A 120 33.96 3.81 -18.56
N LEU A 121 34.06 3.32 -17.32
CA LEU A 121 34.95 3.89 -16.32
C LEU A 121 36.40 3.51 -16.66
N SER A 122 37.33 4.43 -16.43
CA SER A 122 38.74 4.06 -16.37
C SER A 122 39.03 3.18 -15.15
N THR A 123 40.11 2.40 -15.20
CA THR A 123 40.51 1.53 -14.08
C THR A 123 40.66 2.29 -12.76
N GLU A 124 41.17 3.52 -12.80
CA GLU A 124 41.33 4.35 -11.59
C GLU A 124 39.99 4.83 -11.03
N GLU A 125 39.05 5.23 -11.89
CA GLU A 125 37.70 5.62 -11.48
C GLU A 125 36.90 4.42 -10.94
N GLU A 126 37.09 3.25 -11.54
CA GLU A 126 36.48 2.01 -11.08
C GLU A 126 36.95 1.66 -9.66
N ILE A 127 38.26 1.70 -9.40
CA ILE A 127 38.83 1.46 -8.06
C ILE A 127 38.26 2.45 -7.04
N LYS A 128 38.18 3.74 -7.37
CA LYS A 128 37.61 4.77 -6.50
C LYS A 128 36.13 4.53 -6.20
N LYS A 129 35.34 4.12 -7.21
CA LYS A 129 33.92 3.78 -7.00
C LYS A 129 33.78 2.55 -6.12
N PHE A 130 34.60 1.52 -6.31
CA PHE A 130 34.56 0.32 -5.48
C PHE A 130 34.99 0.58 -4.02
N SER A 131 35.97 1.46 -3.77
CA SER A 131 36.33 1.83 -2.41
C SER A 131 35.17 2.57 -1.72
N LEU A 132 34.56 3.52 -2.42
CA LEU A 132 33.41 4.28 -1.90
C LEU A 132 32.21 3.36 -1.61
N GLN A 133 31.89 2.44 -2.52
CA GLN A 133 30.83 1.43 -2.30
C GLN A 133 31.11 0.55 -1.08
N ARG A 134 32.38 0.19 -0.85
CA ARG A 134 32.77 -0.64 0.29
C ARG A 134 32.67 0.11 1.61
N GLU A 135 33.07 1.39 1.63
CA GLU A 135 32.99 2.26 2.80
C GLU A 135 31.53 2.42 3.27
N HIS A 136 30.61 2.65 2.33
CA HIS A 136 29.19 2.89 2.62
C HIS A 136 28.31 1.64 2.55
N GLN A 137 28.89 0.43 2.46
CA GLN A 137 28.12 -0.80 2.30
C GLN A 137 27.13 -1.04 3.45
N ASN A 138 27.48 -0.61 4.67
CA ASN A 138 26.66 -0.82 5.87
C ASN A 138 25.53 0.20 6.03
N GLU A 139 25.54 1.30 5.27
CA GLU A 139 24.50 2.34 5.31
C GLU A 139 23.27 1.94 4.47
N LEU A 140 23.43 0.96 3.58
CA LEU A 140 22.36 0.38 2.77
C LEU A 140 21.51 -0.59 3.60
N THR A 141 20.58 -0.03 4.37
CA THR A 141 19.69 -0.79 5.25
C THR A 141 18.33 -1.05 4.62
N VAL A 142 17.60 -2.05 5.15
CA VAL A 142 16.17 -2.26 4.86
C VAL A 142 15.31 -1.53 5.91
N PRO A 143 14.12 -1.03 5.55
CA PRO A 143 13.28 -0.33 6.51
C PRO A 143 12.86 -1.30 7.61
N ARG A 144 13.12 -0.93 8.88
CA ARG A 144 12.75 -1.74 10.04
C ARG A 144 11.37 -1.34 10.53
N ARG A 145 10.59 -2.33 10.97
CA ARG A 145 9.28 -2.05 11.54
C ARG A 145 9.44 -1.41 12.93
N PRO A 146 8.76 -0.30 13.24
CA PRO A 146 8.75 0.25 14.59
C PRO A 146 8.15 -0.74 15.60
N LYS A 147 8.60 -0.68 16.85
CA LYS A 147 8.06 -1.49 17.94
C LYS A 147 6.58 -1.16 18.13
N TRP A 148 5.74 -2.19 18.17
CA TRP A 148 4.31 -2.04 18.37
C TRP A 148 3.84 -2.79 19.62
N THR A 149 2.80 -2.27 20.25
CA THR A 149 2.18 -2.86 21.45
C THR A 149 0.71 -3.13 21.16
N LYS A 150 0.12 -4.17 21.79
CA LYS A 150 -1.30 -4.53 21.64
C LYS A 150 -2.27 -3.42 22.03
N SER A 151 -1.82 -2.45 22.83
CA SER A 151 -2.61 -1.28 23.25
C SER A 151 -2.69 -0.18 22.18
N MET A 152 -1.79 -0.19 21.18
CA MET A 152 -1.76 0.83 20.14
C MET A 152 -2.97 0.70 19.22
N THR A 153 -3.50 1.84 18.79
CA THR A 153 -4.59 1.83 17.81
C THR A 153 -4.05 1.47 16.42
N ARG A 154 -4.92 0.99 15.53
CA ARG A 154 -4.54 0.71 14.14
C ARG A 154 -3.97 1.95 13.44
N PHE A 155 -4.59 3.11 13.66
CA PHE A 155 -4.19 4.37 13.05
C PHE A 155 -2.81 4.83 13.56
N GLU A 156 -2.59 4.75 14.87
CA GLU A 156 -1.30 5.07 15.48
C GLU A 156 -0.18 4.18 14.93
N LEU A 157 -0.43 2.87 14.84
CA LEU A 157 0.55 1.93 14.28
C LEU A 157 0.84 2.24 12.80
N GLU A 158 -0.19 2.53 12.02
CA GLU A 158 -0.05 2.89 10.60
C GLU A 158 0.76 4.17 10.42
N ARG A 159 0.53 5.19 11.25
CA ARG A 159 1.31 6.42 11.26
C ARG A 159 2.78 6.18 11.61
N LEU A 160 3.05 5.40 12.65
CA LEU A 160 4.43 5.04 13.04
C LEU A 160 5.16 4.27 11.94
N GLU A 161 4.48 3.31 11.31
CA GLU A 161 5.01 2.55 10.17
C GLU A 161 5.34 3.47 8.99
N SER A 162 4.46 4.41 8.66
CA SER A 162 4.66 5.42 7.61
C SER A 162 5.82 6.35 7.92
N GLU A 163 5.92 6.86 9.14
CA GLU A 163 7.01 7.73 9.58
C GLU A 163 8.37 7.03 9.53
N ALA A 164 8.44 5.78 10.02
CA ALA A 164 9.66 4.98 9.98
C ALA A 164 10.11 4.73 8.52
N PHE A 165 9.17 4.43 7.63
CA PHE A 165 9.46 4.25 6.20
C PHE A 165 9.94 5.55 5.54
N LEU A 166 9.34 6.69 5.88
CA LEU A 166 9.74 8.00 5.37
C LEU A 166 11.15 8.38 5.84
N LYS A 167 11.47 8.12 7.11
CA LYS A 167 12.80 8.34 7.67
C LYS A 167 13.85 7.52 6.92
N TRP A 168 13.59 6.23 6.70
CA TRP A 168 14.46 5.37 5.91
C TRP A 168 14.67 5.87 4.47
N ARG A 169 13.60 6.33 3.79
CA ARG A 169 13.73 6.95 2.45
C ARG A 169 14.63 8.19 2.47
N ARG A 170 14.52 9.03 3.50
CA ARG A 170 15.38 10.23 3.65
C ARG A 170 16.84 9.84 3.87
N GLU A 171 17.11 8.82 4.67
CA GLU A 171 18.47 8.30 4.91
C GLU A 171 19.11 7.83 3.59
N LEU A 172 18.37 7.09 2.75
CA LEU A 172 18.84 6.70 1.41
C LEU A 172 19.06 7.89 0.48
N ALA A 173 18.17 8.88 0.51
CA ALA A 173 18.31 10.08 -0.31
C ALA A 173 19.56 10.90 0.09
N MET A 174 19.82 11.03 1.39
CA MET A 174 21.04 11.68 1.91
C MET A 174 22.30 10.93 1.47
N LEU A 175 22.31 9.60 1.51
CA LEU A 175 23.42 8.77 1.05
C LEU A 175 23.73 9.01 -0.43
N GLN A 176 22.69 9.02 -1.27
CA GLN A 176 22.82 9.30 -2.70
C GLN A 176 23.28 10.74 -2.97
N GLU A 177 22.80 11.71 -2.19
CA GLU A 177 23.15 13.12 -2.35
C GLU A 177 24.62 13.43 -2.01
N ASN A 178 25.11 12.83 -0.92
CA ASN A 178 26.43 13.11 -0.35
C ASN A 178 27.57 12.43 -1.12
N HIS A 179 27.33 11.23 -1.65
CA HIS A 179 28.39 10.36 -2.18
C HIS A 179 28.33 10.16 -3.70
N ASP A 180 27.38 10.80 -4.41
CA ASP A 180 27.16 10.63 -5.86
C ASP A 180 27.04 9.14 -6.26
N LEU A 181 26.51 8.33 -5.33
CA LEU A 181 26.31 6.90 -5.53
C LEU A 181 24.93 6.68 -6.15
N LEU A 182 24.89 5.96 -7.27
CA LEU A 182 23.63 5.51 -7.85
C LEU A 182 23.16 4.26 -7.09
N LEU A 183 22.06 4.38 -6.36
CA LEU A 183 21.42 3.26 -5.70
C LEU A 183 20.76 2.33 -6.72
N THR A 184 20.81 1.03 -6.44
CA THR A 184 19.98 0.06 -7.17
C THR A 184 18.52 0.42 -6.97
N PRO A 185 17.68 0.34 -8.02
CA PRO A 185 16.24 0.58 -7.87
C PRO A 185 15.66 -0.27 -6.74
N PHE A 186 14.91 0.36 -5.85
CA PHE A 186 14.32 -0.26 -4.68
C PHE A 186 12.81 -0.04 -4.65
N GLU A 187 12.11 -0.85 -3.87
CA GLU A 187 10.66 -0.77 -3.73
C GLU A 187 10.24 0.47 -2.94
N ARG A 188 9.42 1.33 -3.55
CA ARG A 188 8.93 2.58 -2.97
C ARG A 188 7.56 2.43 -2.33
N ASN A 189 6.84 1.35 -2.62
CA ASN A 189 5.54 1.07 -2.00
C ASN A 189 5.70 0.44 -0.61
N ILE A 190 5.29 1.18 0.43
CA ILE A 190 5.28 0.70 1.82
C ILE A 190 4.48 -0.59 2.01
N MET A 191 3.43 -0.82 1.20
CA MET A 191 2.59 -2.01 1.34
C MET A 191 3.37 -3.30 1.10
N VAL A 192 4.37 -3.27 0.21
CA VAL A 192 5.26 -4.40 -0.04
C VAL A 192 6.16 -4.64 1.17
N TRP A 193 6.74 -3.57 1.73
CA TRP A 193 7.55 -3.64 2.96
C TRP A 193 6.75 -4.12 4.18
N LYS A 194 5.48 -3.72 4.31
CA LYS A 194 4.57 -4.23 5.35
C LYS A 194 4.33 -5.73 5.22
N GLN A 195 4.31 -6.29 4.00
CA GLN A 195 4.25 -7.75 3.83
C GLN A 195 5.55 -8.41 4.29
N LEU A 196 6.70 -7.85 3.93
CA LEU A 196 8.00 -8.35 4.40
C LEU A 196 8.05 -8.37 5.93
N TRP A 197 7.68 -7.27 6.59
CA TRP A 197 7.65 -7.19 8.06
C TRP A 197 6.79 -8.30 8.69
N ARG A 198 5.56 -8.49 8.19
CA ARG A 198 4.66 -9.53 8.70
C ARG A 198 5.21 -10.93 8.52
N VAL A 199 5.89 -11.20 7.41
CA VAL A 199 6.50 -12.51 7.14
C VAL A 199 7.69 -12.73 8.06
N VAL A 200 8.60 -11.75 8.16
CA VAL A 200 9.82 -11.86 8.98
C VAL A 200 9.50 -12.02 10.46
N GLU A 201 8.48 -11.33 10.97
CA GLU A 201 8.06 -11.43 12.37
C GLU A 201 7.43 -12.78 12.74
N ARG A 202 6.73 -13.41 11.79
CA ARG A 202 6.01 -14.66 12.03
C ARG A 202 6.83 -15.91 11.71
N SER A 203 8.02 -15.72 11.13
CA SER A 203 8.85 -16.82 10.66
C SER A 203 10.00 -17.08 11.63
N ASP A 204 10.15 -18.33 12.04
CA ASP A 204 11.30 -18.76 12.83
C ASP A 204 12.60 -18.77 11.99
N LEU A 205 12.47 -19.03 10.68
CA LEU A 205 13.58 -19.11 9.74
C LEU A 205 13.27 -18.30 8.47
N VAL A 206 14.22 -17.47 8.05
CA VAL A 206 14.16 -16.68 6.81
C VAL A 206 15.28 -17.16 5.87
N VAL A 207 14.92 -17.53 4.63
CA VAL A 207 15.88 -17.96 3.59
C VAL A 207 15.95 -16.89 2.51
N GLN A 208 17.15 -16.41 2.19
CA GLN A 208 17.39 -15.54 1.04
C GLN A 208 17.83 -16.39 -0.16
N ILE A 209 17.04 -16.35 -1.23
CA ILE A 209 17.39 -16.99 -2.50
C ILE A 209 18.21 -15.99 -3.31
N VAL A 210 19.39 -16.41 -3.77
CA VAL A 210 20.32 -15.57 -4.55
C VAL A 210 20.59 -16.17 -5.93
N ASP A 211 20.85 -15.31 -6.91
CA ASP A 211 21.30 -15.73 -8.24
C ASP A 211 22.76 -16.19 -8.18
N ALA A 212 23.05 -17.41 -8.66
CA ALA A 212 24.38 -18.01 -8.64
C ALA A 212 25.42 -17.26 -9.50
N ARG A 213 24.97 -16.41 -10.45
CA ARG A 213 25.88 -15.62 -11.31
C ARG A 213 26.58 -14.49 -10.55
N ASN A 214 25.91 -13.90 -9.58
CA ASN A 214 26.48 -12.86 -8.73
C ASN A 214 25.84 -12.88 -7.33
N PRO A 215 26.15 -13.91 -6.51
CA PRO A 215 25.46 -14.12 -5.24
C PRO A 215 25.73 -13.00 -4.23
N LEU A 216 26.87 -12.33 -4.32
CA LEU A 216 27.23 -11.23 -3.42
C LEU A 216 26.40 -9.97 -3.66
N LEU A 217 25.95 -9.73 -4.90
CA LEU A 217 25.09 -8.60 -5.24
C LEU A 217 23.67 -8.76 -4.69
N PHE A 218 23.12 -9.98 -4.75
CA PHE A 218 21.75 -10.26 -4.29
C PHE A 218 21.65 -10.58 -2.80
N ARG A 219 22.79 -10.76 -2.12
CA ARG A 219 22.86 -11.00 -0.69
C ARG A 219 22.74 -9.68 0.08
N SER A 220 21.77 -9.59 0.97
CA SER A 220 21.54 -8.41 1.80
C SER A 220 22.13 -8.62 3.18
N ARG A 221 23.34 -8.10 3.42
CA ARG A 221 24.05 -8.27 4.72
C ARG A 221 23.25 -7.71 5.90
N ASP A 222 22.51 -6.63 5.68
CA ASP A 222 21.67 -6.02 6.72
C ASP A 222 20.58 -6.99 7.24
N LEU A 223 20.11 -7.95 6.44
CA LEU A 223 19.13 -8.94 6.89
C LEU A 223 19.71 -10.00 7.84
N GLU A 224 21.03 -10.12 7.93
CA GLU A 224 21.71 -11.12 8.77
C GLU A 224 21.75 -10.69 10.25
N ASN A 225 21.92 -9.38 10.48
CA ASN A 225 21.93 -8.81 11.81
C ASN A 225 20.50 -8.38 12.17
N LYS A 226 19.79 -9.27 12.86
CA LYS A 226 18.52 -8.90 13.52
C LYS A 226 18.85 -8.17 14.82
N ASP A 227 18.52 -6.89 14.90
CA ASP A 227 18.33 -6.19 16.18
C ASP A 227 17.01 -6.61 16.86
#